data_AF-A0A8S9II82-F1
#
_entry.id   AF-A0A8S9II82-F1
#
_cell.length_a   1.000
_cell.length_b   1.000
_cell.length_c   1.000
_cell.angle_alpha   90.00
_cell.angle_beta   90.00
_cell.angle_gamma   90.00
#
_symmetry.space_group_name_H-M   'P 1'
#
loop_
_entity.id
_entity.type
_entity.pdbx_description
1 polymer ?
#
loop_
_entity_poly.entity_id
_entity_poly.type
_entity_poly.pdbx_seq_one_letter_code
_entity_poly.pdbx_strand_id
1 'polypeptide(L)'
;NLLKGDDFYRIRLPSNVVTPPGREYVIASVRARCLPRDGLDEHIVIHMDGANILAVSYGSPGACPYPRQLKLPGKWTFNSHTILKSSEQAPRTPIFTEEILGSSENMEGEAEAPVERSFWAKYWMYLIPLGLIVMNAVTQASNMAEEQPAGSQGQAPAAIQRGSAPRRR
;
A
#
# COMPACT_ATOMS: atom_id res chain seq x y z
N ASN A 1 14.09 -23.88 -31.97
CA ASN A 1 14.19 -22.70 -32.86
C ASN A 1 13.68 -21.44 -32.14
N LEU A 2 14.18 -21.16 -30.92
CA LEU A 2 13.57 -20.17 -30.02
C LEU A 2 13.92 -18.73 -30.39
N LEU A 3 15.16 -18.48 -30.82
CA LEU A 3 15.62 -17.14 -31.21
C LEU A 3 14.88 -16.61 -32.46
N LYS A 4 14.62 -17.47 -33.47
CA LYS A 4 13.92 -17.03 -34.69
C LYS A 4 12.48 -16.62 -34.39
N GLY A 5 11.77 -17.35 -33.52
CA GLY A 5 10.39 -17.03 -33.10
C GLY A 5 10.26 -15.98 -32.00
N ASP A 6 11.38 -15.59 -31.36
CA ASP A 6 11.34 -14.82 -30.10
C ASP A 6 10.49 -15.52 -29.03
N ASP A 7 10.56 -16.85 -29.00
CA ASP A 7 9.79 -17.68 -28.08
C ASP A 7 10.32 -17.58 -26.65
N PHE A 8 9.57 -18.14 -25.70
CA PHE A 8 9.97 -18.16 -24.31
C PHE A 8 11.00 -19.26 -24.03
N TYR A 9 12.16 -18.87 -23.53
CA TYR A 9 13.07 -19.77 -22.85
C TYR A 9 12.66 -19.86 -21.37
N ARG A 10 12.50 -21.08 -20.87
CA ARG A 10 11.90 -21.37 -19.56
C ARG A 10 12.87 -22.14 -18.68
N ILE A 11 12.90 -21.76 -17.41
CA ILE A 11 13.63 -22.48 -16.37
C ILE A 11 12.65 -23.02 -15.33
N ARG A 12 13.02 -24.13 -14.69
CA ARG A 12 12.25 -24.76 -13.61
C ARG A 12 13.17 -24.96 -12.41
N LEU A 13 12.70 -24.58 -11.23
CA LEU A 13 13.37 -24.84 -9.95
C LEU A 13 12.44 -25.63 -9.04
N PRO A 14 12.98 -26.52 -8.20
CA PRO A 14 12.17 -27.21 -7.19
C PRO A 14 11.55 -26.19 -6.21
N SER A 15 10.35 -26.46 -5.70
CA SER A 15 9.72 -25.60 -4.69
C SER A 15 10.38 -25.67 -3.31
N ASN A 16 11.11 -26.75 -3.01
CA ASN A 16 11.82 -26.94 -1.74
C ASN A 16 13.21 -27.55 -1.98
N VAL A 17 14.21 -27.13 -1.19
CA VAL A 17 15.61 -27.59 -1.33
C VAL A 17 16.03 -28.73 -0.39
N VAL A 18 15.26 -28.99 0.66
CA VAL A 18 15.58 -30.00 1.71
C VAL A 18 14.80 -31.29 1.48
N THR A 19 13.49 -31.18 1.23
CA THR A 19 12.66 -32.32 0.90
C THR A 19 12.80 -32.60 -0.60
N PRO A 20 13.03 -33.84 -1.03
CA PRO A 20 13.05 -34.16 -2.46
C PRO A 20 11.76 -33.60 -3.09
N PRO A 21 11.88 -32.79 -4.16
CA PRO A 21 10.74 -32.08 -4.67
C PRO A 21 9.67 -33.08 -5.10
N GLY A 22 8.44 -32.87 -4.65
CA GLY A 22 7.28 -33.42 -5.34
C GLY A 22 7.23 -32.91 -6.79
N ARG A 23 6.11 -33.09 -7.48
CA ARG A 23 5.90 -32.51 -8.84
C ARG A 23 5.75 -30.98 -8.84
N GLU A 24 6.17 -30.31 -7.78
CA GLU A 24 6.02 -28.87 -7.58
C GLU A 24 7.29 -28.13 -7.99
N TYR A 25 7.12 -27.24 -8.97
CA TYR A 25 8.19 -26.43 -9.52
C TYR A 25 7.76 -24.98 -9.58
N VAL A 26 8.70 -24.09 -9.29
CA VAL A 26 8.59 -22.68 -9.62
C VAL A 26 9.21 -22.47 -10.99
N ILE A 27 8.44 -21.87 -11.90
CA ILE A 27 8.83 -21.69 -13.30
C ILE A 27 8.99 -20.20 -13.59
N ALA A 28 10.06 -19.84 -14.27
CA ALA A 28 10.23 -18.50 -14.85
C ALA A 28 10.57 -18.59 -16.32
N SER A 29 10.30 -17.52 -17.06
CA SER A 29 10.53 -17.49 -18.49
C SER A 29 10.90 -16.11 -18.99
N VAL A 30 11.78 -16.06 -19.97
CA VAL A 30 12.17 -14.83 -20.67
C VAL A 30 12.08 -15.05 -22.18
N ARG A 31 11.89 -13.96 -22.92
CA ARG A 31 11.96 -13.98 -24.37
C ARG A 31 13.37 -14.33 -24.82
N ALA A 32 13.50 -15.30 -25.72
CA ALA A 32 14.79 -15.84 -26.13
C ALA A 32 15.73 -14.77 -26.69
N ARG A 33 15.21 -13.73 -27.37
CA ARG A 33 16.05 -12.64 -27.91
C ARG A 33 16.59 -11.66 -26.86
N CYS A 34 16.20 -11.77 -25.59
CA CYS A 34 16.78 -10.96 -24.50
C CYS A 34 18.11 -11.52 -23.98
N LEU A 35 18.31 -12.83 -24.08
CA LEU A 35 19.50 -13.54 -23.58
C LEU A 35 20.78 -13.41 -24.41
N PRO A 36 20.75 -13.33 -25.76
CA PRO A 36 21.96 -13.40 -26.57
C PRO A 36 22.79 -12.13 -26.46
N ARG A 37 23.73 -12.16 -25.51
CA ARG A 37 24.96 -11.36 -25.48
C ARG A 37 26.14 -12.21 -25.97
N ASP A 38 27.37 -11.80 -25.71
CA ASP A 38 28.57 -12.53 -26.17
C ASP A 38 28.67 -13.97 -25.64
N GLY A 39 27.93 -14.33 -24.58
CA GLY A 39 27.80 -15.70 -24.08
C GLY A 39 26.60 -15.87 -23.14
N LEU A 40 25.39 -15.75 -23.68
CA LEU A 40 24.10 -16.01 -23.00
C LEU A 40 24.10 -15.52 -21.54
N ASP A 41 23.91 -14.22 -21.37
CA ASP A 41 24.01 -13.55 -20.08
C ASP A 41 22.69 -13.69 -19.32
N GLU A 42 22.68 -14.57 -18.33
CA GLU A 42 21.50 -14.97 -17.58
C GLU A 42 21.55 -14.35 -16.18
N HIS A 43 20.47 -13.69 -15.76
CA HIS A 43 20.30 -13.18 -14.42
C HIS A 43 19.14 -13.91 -13.77
N ILE A 44 19.43 -14.66 -12.71
CA ILE A 44 18.47 -15.47 -11.96
C ILE A 44 18.40 -14.93 -10.54
N VAL A 45 17.25 -14.42 -10.12
CA VAL A 45 17.02 -13.99 -8.73
C VAL A 45 16.04 -14.96 -8.09
N ILE A 46 16.50 -15.68 -7.08
CA ILE A 46 15.71 -16.68 -6.35
C ILE A 46 15.24 -16.03 -5.05
N HIS A 47 13.92 -16.00 -4.85
CA HIS A 47 13.30 -15.54 -3.61
C HIS A 47 12.92 -16.75 -2.77
N MET A 48 13.47 -16.83 -1.57
CA MET A 48 13.29 -17.98 -0.68
C MET A 48 12.84 -17.56 0.73
N ASP A 49 12.15 -18.48 1.40
CA ASP A 49 11.79 -18.39 2.80
C ASP A 49 12.06 -19.75 3.47
N GLY A 50 13.02 -19.78 4.39
CA GLY A 50 13.56 -21.03 4.92
C GLY A 50 14.08 -21.95 3.80
N ALA A 51 13.52 -23.16 3.69
CA ALA A 51 13.86 -24.13 2.64
C ALA A 51 12.99 -24.02 1.38
N ASN A 52 12.00 -23.12 1.36
CA ASN A 52 11.02 -23.01 0.29
C ASN A 52 11.39 -21.90 -0.70
N ILE A 53 11.34 -22.20 -1.99
CA ILE A 53 11.48 -21.22 -3.07
C ILE A 53 10.08 -20.68 -3.39
N LEU A 54 9.90 -19.38 -3.19
CA LEU A 54 8.60 -18.71 -3.37
C LEU A 54 8.46 -18.16 -4.80
N ALA A 55 9.54 -17.62 -5.35
CA ALA A 55 9.54 -17.03 -6.68
C ALA A 55 10.94 -17.09 -7.30
N VAL A 56 10.97 -17.10 -8.64
CA VAL A 56 12.20 -16.89 -9.40
C VAL A 56 11.97 -15.82 -10.45
N SER A 57 12.86 -14.83 -10.48
CA SER A 57 12.96 -13.86 -11.56
C SER A 57 14.06 -14.31 -12.50
N TYR A 58 13.75 -14.39 -13.79
CA TYR A 58 14.68 -14.86 -14.79
C TYR A 58 14.71 -13.93 -15.99
N GLY A 59 15.91 -13.52 -16.41
CA GLY A 59 16.10 -12.69 -17.58
C GLY A 59 17.56 -12.45 -17.89
N SER A 60 17.86 -11.34 -18.56
CA SER A 60 19.21 -10.84 -18.81
C SER A 60 19.44 -9.57 -17.99
N PRO A 61 20.68 -9.23 -17.60
CA PRO A 61 20.95 -7.93 -17.00
C PRO A 61 20.65 -6.81 -18.02
N GLY A 62 19.91 -5.79 -17.59
CA GLY A 62 19.52 -4.63 -18.40
C GLY A 62 18.16 -4.75 -19.09
N ALA A 63 17.78 -3.69 -19.80
CA ALA A 63 16.50 -3.62 -20.48
C ALA A 63 16.48 -4.49 -21.75
N CYS A 64 15.32 -5.11 -22.03
CA CYS A 64 15.05 -5.82 -23.28
C CYS A 64 13.87 -5.17 -24.02
N PRO A 65 14.08 -3.99 -24.63
CA PRO A 65 13.00 -3.24 -25.26
C PRO A 65 12.49 -3.93 -26.54
N TYR A 66 11.23 -3.65 -26.85
CA TYR A 66 10.63 -4.02 -28.13
C TYR A 66 10.90 -2.91 -29.16
N PRO A 67 11.23 -3.21 -30.43
CA PRO A 67 11.32 -4.54 -31.04
C PRO A 67 12.64 -5.27 -30.75
N ARG A 68 12.55 -6.57 -30.41
CA ARG A 68 13.71 -7.41 -30.09
C ARG A 68 14.36 -7.94 -31.36
N GLN A 69 15.60 -7.51 -31.64
CA GLN A 69 16.35 -7.93 -32.81
C GLN A 69 16.88 -9.37 -32.66
N LEU A 70 16.99 -10.09 -33.78
CA LEU A 70 17.62 -11.41 -33.79
C LEU A 70 19.14 -11.23 -33.76
N LYS A 71 19.75 -11.44 -32.59
CA LYS A 71 21.19 -11.51 -32.42
C LYS A 71 21.61 -12.93 -32.05
N LEU A 72 22.64 -13.45 -32.71
CA LEU A 72 23.26 -14.72 -32.33
C LEU A 72 24.35 -14.46 -31.28
N PRO A 73 24.51 -15.36 -30.30
CA PRO A 73 25.58 -15.22 -29.32
C PRO A 73 26.95 -15.43 -29.99
N GLY A 74 27.95 -14.66 -29.57
CA GLY A 74 29.32 -14.79 -30.09
C GLY A 74 29.97 -16.11 -29.65
N LYS A 75 29.59 -16.62 -28.49
CA LYS A 75 30.00 -17.91 -27.94
C LYS A 75 28.78 -18.63 -27.37
N TRP A 76 28.71 -19.95 -27.55
CA TRP A 76 27.67 -20.80 -26.96
C TRP A 76 28.08 -21.25 -25.55
N THR A 77 28.24 -20.28 -24.66
CA THR A 77 28.54 -20.49 -23.24
C THR A 77 27.47 -19.80 -22.42
N PHE A 78 27.15 -20.31 -21.23
CA PHE A 78 26.22 -19.67 -20.30
C PHE A 78 27.01 -18.79 -19.33
N ASN A 79 26.70 -17.50 -19.27
CA ASN A 79 27.19 -16.60 -18.24
C ASN A 79 26.06 -16.28 -17.27
N SER A 80 25.85 -17.16 -16.30
CA SER A 80 24.72 -17.07 -15.37
C SER A 80 25.12 -16.43 -14.04
N HIS A 81 24.49 -15.30 -13.73
CA HIS A 81 24.56 -14.63 -12.44
C HIS A 81 23.32 -14.99 -11.60
N THR A 82 23.56 -15.64 -10.46
CA THR A 82 22.49 -16.07 -9.54
C THR A 82 22.54 -15.24 -8.27
N ILE A 83 21.40 -14.73 -7.82
CA ILE A 83 21.26 -13.98 -6.57
C ILE A 83 20.18 -14.66 -5.73
N LEU A 84 20.48 -14.92 -4.48
CA LEU A 84 19.56 -15.51 -3.52
C LEU A 84 19.08 -14.44 -2.55
N LYS A 85 17.75 -14.28 -2.45
CA LYS A 85 17.10 -13.34 -1.54
C LYS A 85 16.28 -14.10 -0.52
N SER A 86 16.76 -14.11 0.73
CA SER A 86 16.02 -14.68 1.86
C SER A 86 15.08 -13.65 2.47
N SER A 87 13.87 -14.08 2.84
CA SER A 87 12.92 -13.29 3.62
C SER A 87 13.50 -12.81 4.95
N GLU A 88 14.41 -13.57 5.55
CA GLU A 88 15.05 -13.24 6.83
C GLU A 88 15.97 -12.00 6.75
N GLN A 89 16.54 -11.76 5.58
CA GLN A 89 17.42 -10.61 5.33
C GLN A 89 16.61 -9.35 4.94
N ALA A 90 15.29 -9.47 4.75
CA ALA A 90 14.47 -8.32 4.39
C ALA A 90 14.40 -7.32 5.56
N PRO A 91 14.59 -6.02 5.32
CA PRO A 91 14.41 -5.01 6.35
C PRO A 91 13.01 -5.10 6.94
N ARG A 92 12.93 -5.39 8.24
CA ARG A 92 11.67 -5.36 8.98
C ARG A 92 11.46 -3.95 9.51
N THR A 93 10.22 -3.47 9.47
CA THR A 93 9.87 -2.21 10.14
C THR A 93 10.25 -2.33 11.61
N PRO A 94 10.88 -1.30 12.21
CA PRO A 94 11.15 -1.33 13.64
C PRO A 94 9.84 -1.57 14.37
N ILE A 95 9.86 -2.48 15.34
CA ILE A 95 8.69 -2.73 16.17
C ILE A 95 8.54 -1.50 17.05
N PHE A 96 7.48 -0.72 16.83
CA PHE A 96 7.17 0.53 17.52
C PHE A 96 6.79 0.32 19.01
N THR A 97 7.28 -0.74 19.64
CA THR A 97 7.05 -1.03 21.06
C THR A 97 8.05 -0.31 21.96
N GLU A 98 9.24 -0.01 21.45
CA GLU A 98 10.30 0.69 22.20
C GLU A 98 10.01 2.19 22.35
N GLU A 99 9.22 2.81 21.46
CA GLU A 99 8.89 4.24 21.59
C GLU A 99 7.76 4.48 22.60
N ILE A 100 6.88 3.51 22.84
CA ILE A 100 5.82 3.59 23.87
C ILE A 100 6.36 3.19 25.25
N LEU A 101 7.28 2.22 25.31
CA LEU A 101 7.92 1.84 26.56
C LEU A 101 9.06 2.81 26.93
N GLY A 102 9.84 3.27 25.95
CA GLY A 102 10.88 4.30 26.05
C GLY A 102 10.36 5.69 26.43
N SER A 103 9.12 6.02 26.05
CA SER A 103 8.43 7.25 26.51
C SER A 103 7.75 7.08 27.88
N SER A 104 7.64 5.85 28.39
CA SER A 104 7.14 5.57 29.74
C SER A 104 8.25 5.33 30.77
N GLU A 105 9.45 4.92 30.33
CA GLU A 105 10.60 4.66 31.21
C GLU A 105 11.58 5.86 31.32
N ASN A 106 11.50 6.86 30.44
CA ASN A 106 12.16 8.16 30.64
C ASN A 106 11.32 9.13 31.49
N MET A 107 10.49 8.62 32.41
CA MET A 107 9.78 9.42 33.42
C MET A 107 10.43 9.28 34.80
N GLU A 108 11.75 9.10 34.84
CA GLU A 108 12.56 9.34 36.04
C GLU A 108 13.72 10.26 35.66
N GLY A 109 13.44 11.57 35.69
CA GLY A 109 14.49 12.50 36.10
C GLY A 109 14.84 13.66 35.21
N GLU A 110 14.01 14.14 34.28
CA GLU A 110 14.18 15.49 33.75
C GLU A 110 12.85 16.24 33.71
N ALA A 111 12.81 17.36 34.44
CA ALA A 111 11.71 18.31 34.46
C ALA A 111 11.58 18.96 33.08
N GLU A 112 10.97 18.24 32.14
CA GLU A 112 10.65 18.79 30.83
C GLU A 112 9.52 19.81 31.02
N ALA A 113 9.88 21.09 30.90
CA ALA A 113 8.96 22.20 31.08
C ALA A 113 7.68 21.94 30.29
N PRO A 114 6.49 22.10 30.90
CA PRO A 114 5.24 21.73 30.27
C PRO A 114 5.14 22.48 28.94
N VAL A 115 5.11 21.74 27.83
CA VAL A 115 4.88 22.33 26.50
C VAL A 115 3.57 23.09 26.57
N GLU A 116 3.67 24.42 26.69
CA GLU A 116 2.52 25.30 26.77
C GLU A 116 1.77 25.19 25.45
N ARG A 117 0.76 24.32 25.42
CA ARG A 117 -0.07 24.15 24.22
C ARG A 117 -0.73 25.49 23.93
N SER A 118 -0.40 26.04 22.75
CA SER A 118 -0.91 27.32 22.24
C SER A 118 -2.38 27.52 22.60
N PHE A 119 -2.74 28.73 23.05
CA PHE A 119 -4.06 29.10 23.55
C PHE A 119 -5.21 28.61 22.66
N TRP A 120 -5.00 28.52 21.35
CA TRP A 120 -5.98 27.94 20.42
C TRP A 120 -6.32 26.48 20.74
N ALA A 121 -5.32 25.64 21.04
CA ALA A 121 -5.51 24.23 21.36
C ALA A 121 -6.22 24.00 22.71
N LYS A 122 -6.10 24.93 23.65
CA LYS A 122 -6.79 24.86 24.95
C LYS A 122 -8.23 25.36 24.89
N TYR A 123 -8.49 26.36 24.05
CA TYR A 123 -9.76 27.10 24.05
C TYR A 123 -10.66 26.87 22.83
N TRP A 124 -10.21 26.19 21.75
CA TRP A 124 -11.03 25.96 20.55
C TRP A 124 -12.36 25.23 20.84
N MET A 125 -12.34 24.24 21.74
CA MET A 125 -13.54 23.52 22.15
C MET A 125 -14.58 24.43 22.80
N TYR A 126 -14.18 25.57 23.37
CA TYR A 126 -15.09 26.54 23.97
C TYR A 126 -15.44 27.69 23.03
N LEU A 127 -14.50 28.09 22.15
CA LEU A 127 -14.74 29.15 21.16
C LEU A 127 -15.77 28.73 20.10
N ILE A 128 -15.77 27.48 19.65
CA ILE A 128 -16.75 27.00 18.66
C ILE A 128 -18.19 27.01 19.23
N PRO A 129 -18.48 26.41 20.40
CA PRO A 129 -19.84 26.45 20.97
C PRO A 129 -20.29 27.85 21.36
N LEU A 130 -19.41 28.69 21.96
CA LEU A 130 -19.77 30.07 22.29
C LEU A 130 -20.08 30.88 21.03
N GLY A 131 -19.28 30.72 19.97
CA GLY A 131 -19.51 31.37 18.68
C GLY A 131 -20.87 31.02 18.09
N LEU A 132 -21.27 29.74 18.14
CA LEU A 132 -22.58 29.30 17.63
C LEU A 132 -23.75 29.87 18.43
N ILE A 133 -23.63 29.94 19.77
CA ILE A 133 -24.70 30.50 20.62
C ILE A 133 -24.86 31.99 20.34
N VAL A 134 -23.75 32.75 20.27
CA VAL A 134 -23.79 34.18 19.96
C VAL A 134 -24.33 34.41 18.56
N MET A 135 -23.91 33.63 17.56
CA MET A 135 -24.42 33.75 16.20
C MET A 135 -25.93 33.51 16.18
N ASN A 136 -26.43 32.46 16.83
CA ASN A 136 -27.86 32.16 16.87
C ASN A 136 -28.65 33.23 17.65
N ALA A 137 -28.09 33.79 18.72
CA ALA A 137 -28.73 34.87 19.48
C ALA A 137 -28.76 36.20 18.71
N VAL A 138 -27.67 36.54 18.00
CA VAL A 138 -27.61 37.74 17.14
C VAL A 138 -28.53 37.57 15.94
N THR A 139 -28.58 36.39 15.32
CA THR A 139 -29.52 36.07 14.24
C THR A 139 -30.97 36.10 14.72
N GLN A 140 -31.26 35.64 15.94
CA GLN A 140 -32.59 35.79 16.54
C GLN A 140 -32.92 37.25 16.88
N ALA A 141 -31.95 38.04 17.35
CA ALA A 141 -32.14 39.46 17.65
C ALA A 141 -32.32 40.31 16.38
N SER A 142 -31.59 40.01 15.29
CA SER A 142 -31.75 40.69 14.00
C SER A 142 -33.04 40.28 13.29
N ASN A 143 -33.49 39.02 13.45
CA ASN A 143 -34.77 38.54 12.92
C ASN A 143 -35.99 38.94 13.78
N MET A 144 -35.79 39.52 14.97
CA MET A 144 -36.88 40.11 15.78
C MET A 144 -37.00 41.64 15.63
N ALA A 145 -36.05 42.29 14.94
CA ALA A 145 -36.11 43.71 14.63
C ALA A 145 -36.95 44.00 13.37
N GLU A 146 -37.25 42.98 12.56
CA GLU A 146 -38.16 43.05 11.42
C GLU A 146 -39.36 42.14 11.74
N GLU A 147 -40.57 42.73 11.80
CA GLU A 147 -41.90 42.09 11.92
C GLU A 147 -42.46 41.76 13.34
N GLN A 148 -43.15 42.74 13.95
CA GLN A 148 -44.52 42.47 14.45
C GLN A 148 -45.43 42.33 13.20
N PRO A 149 -46.41 41.40 13.09
CA PRO A 149 -47.42 41.05 14.12
C PRO A 149 -47.91 39.57 14.16
N ALA A 150 -48.75 39.28 15.16
CA ALA A 150 -49.91 38.37 15.19
C ALA A 150 -49.91 36.98 14.47
N GLY A 151 -50.20 35.91 15.23
CA GLY A 151 -51.01 34.79 14.72
C GLY A 151 -50.65 33.35 15.13
N SER A 152 -51.31 32.87 16.20
CA SER A 152 -51.91 31.52 16.39
C SER A 152 -51.22 30.19 15.98
N GLN A 153 -51.12 29.30 16.99
CA GLN A 153 -51.50 27.86 17.02
C GLN A 153 -50.71 26.89 16.10
N GLY A 154 -50.35 25.66 16.46
CA GLY A 154 -50.71 24.74 17.54
C GLY A 154 -50.50 23.30 17.04
N GLN A 155 -50.03 22.41 17.94
CA GLN A 155 -50.16 20.94 17.95
C GLN A 155 -49.50 20.03 16.87
N ALA A 156 -48.63 19.14 17.36
CA ALA A 156 -48.38 17.78 16.86
C ALA A 156 -49.56 16.84 17.27
N PRO A 157 -49.77 15.57 16.78
CA PRO A 157 -48.74 14.58 16.39
C PRO A 157 -49.07 13.49 15.30
N ALA A 158 -48.02 12.73 14.94
CA ALA A 158 -47.90 11.28 14.61
C ALA A 158 -48.84 10.50 13.64
N ALA A 159 -48.25 9.83 12.62
CA ALA A 159 -48.48 8.42 12.15
C ALA A 159 -47.54 8.11 10.94
N ILE A 160 -46.62 7.12 10.96
CA ILE A 160 -46.72 5.69 10.53
C ILE A 160 -47.27 5.59 9.08
N GLN A 161 -46.65 5.00 8.04
CA GLN A 161 -45.92 3.72 7.88
C GLN A 161 -45.11 3.71 6.56
N ARG A 162 -44.04 2.90 6.52
CA ARG A 162 -43.29 2.47 5.32
C ARG A 162 -44.18 1.72 4.32
N GLY A 163 -43.92 1.87 3.00
CA GLY A 163 -44.22 0.80 2.04
C GLY A 163 -44.41 1.17 0.56
N SER A 164 -43.46 0.72 -0.27
CA SER A 164 -43.56 0.34 -1.69
C SER A 164 -43.95 1.35 -2.79
N ALA A 165 -43.01 1.54 -3.72
CA ALA A 165 -43.18 1.96 -5.13
C ALA A 165 -44.15 1.00 -5.90
N PRO A 166 -44.63 1.25 -7.16
CA PRO A 166 -43.95 2.04 -8.22
C PRO A 166 -44.82 2.73 -9.33
N ARG A 167 -44.12 3.43 -10.25
CA ARG A 167 -44.27 3.44 -11.73
C ARG A 167 -45.23 4.41 -12.46
N ARG A 168 -44.61 5.12 -13.45
CA ARG A 168 -45.08 5.63 -14.76
C ARG A 168 -45.96 6.89 -14.82
N ARG A 169 -45.44 7.88 -15.57
CA ARG A 169 -45.80 8.03 -16.99
C ARG A 169 -44.60 8.49 -17.79
#